data_AF-A0A954EHP8-F1
#
_entry.id   AF-A0A954EHP8-F1
#
_cell.length_a   1.000
_cell.length_b   1.000
_cell.length_c   1.000
_cell.angle_alpha   90.00
_cell.angle_beta   90.00
_cell.angle_gamma   90.00
#
_symmetry.space_group_name_H-M   'P 1'
#
loop_
_entity.id
_entity.type
_entity.pdbx_description
1 polymer ?
#
loop_
_entity_poly.entity_id
_entity_poly.type
_entity_poly.pdbx_seq_one_letter_code
_entity_poly.pdbx_strand_id
1 'polypeptide(L)' 'AAAMMLRHSVGLEEEATRIETAVETVLNAGARTKDIAAGGPSLSTIEMGDRVLAELK' A
#
# COMPACT_ATOMS: atom_id res chain seq x y z
N ALA A 1 8.78 2.46 1.68
CA ALA A 1 9.77 3.11 2.56
C ALA A 1 9.38 3.04 4.03
N ALA A 2 8.17 3.49 4.43
CA ALA A 2 7.74 3.48 5.82
C ALA A 2 7.74 2.09 6.49
N ALA A 3 7.25 1.04 5.82
CA ALA A 3 7.27 -0.33 6.36
C ALA A 3 8.71 -0.80 6.67
N MET A 4 9.65 -0.59 5.75
CA MET A 4 11.07 -0.89 5.98
C MET A 4 11.67 -0.09 7.14
N MET A 5 11.27 1.17 7.32
CA MET A 5 11.71 1.98 8.46
C MET A 5 11.17 1.41 9.79
N LEU A 6 9.89 1.05 9.84
CA LEU A 6 9.30 0.41 11.03
C LEU A 6 10.06 -0.87 11.40
N ARG A 7 10.30 -1.71 10.39
CA ARG A 7 11.02 -2.98 10.50
C ARG A 7 12.45 -2.82 11.00
N HIS A 8 13.23 -1.96 10.37
CA HIS A 8 14.69 -1.94 10.57
C HIS A 8 15.21 -0.82 11.47
N SER A 9 14.45 0.26 11.66
CA SER A 9 14.89 1.40 12.48
C SER A 9 14.29 1.40 13.89
N VAL A 10 13.08 0.87 14.06
CA VAL A 10 12.37 0.90 15.35
C VAL A 10 11.84 -0.47 15.81
N GLY A 11 12.13 -1.55 15.08
CA GLY A 11 11.82 -2.93 15.49
C GLY A 11 10.33 -3.29 15.49
N LEU A 12 9.50 -2.50 14.78
CA LEU A 12 8.05 -2.65 14.71
C LEU A 12 7.66 -3.54 13.52
N GLU A 13 7.93 -4.83 13.68
CA GLU A 13 7.73 -5.88 12.67
C GLU A 13 6.25 -6.08 12.31
N GLU A 14 5.36 -6.07 13.30
CA GLU A 14 3.93 -6.28 13.11
C GLU A 14 3.32 -5.10 12.34
N GLU A 15 3.64 -3.86 12.71
CA GLU A 15 3.18 -2.65 12.05
C GLU A 15 3.72 -2.55 10.61
N ALA A 16 4.97 -2.95 10.39
CA ALA A 16 5.53 -3.04 9.04
C ALA A 16 4.75 -4.03 8.17
N THR A 17 4.47 -5.21 8.72
CA THR A 17 3.73 -6.28 8.04
C THR A 17 2.30 -5.83 7.72
N ARG A 18 1.61 -5.15 8.65
CA ARG A 18 0.27 -4.60 8.42
C ARG A 18 0.22 -3.65 7.23
N ILE A 19 1.20 -2.76 7.08
CA ILE A 19 1.29 -1.85 5.93
C ILE A 19 1.52 -2.64 4.63
N GLU A 20 2.43 -3.61 4.63
CA GLU A 20 2.74 -4.42 3.45
C GLU A 20 1.52 -5.24 3.00
N THR A 21 0.82 -5.87 3.94
CA THR A 21 -0.42 -6.63 3.67
C THR A 21 -1.54 -5.73 3.15
N ALA A 22 -1.71 -4.51 3.69
CA ALA A 22 -2.71 -3.56 3.20
C ALA A 22 -2.43 -3.17 1.74
N VAL A 23 -1.17 -2.86 1.40
CA VAL A 23 -0.75 -2.54 0.03
C VAL A 23 -0.99 -3.74 -0.89
N GLU A 24 -0.60 -4.95 -0.48
CA GLU A 24 -0.81 -6.17 -1.26
C GLU A 24 -2.30 -6.42 -1.53
N THR A 25 -3.15 -6.25 -0.51
CA THR A 25 -4.60 -6.42 -0.62
C THR A 25 -5.20 -5.45 -1.64
N VAL A 26 -4.84 -4.17 -1.57
CA VAL A 26 -5.31 -3.15 -2.52
C VAL A 26 -4.87 -3.45 -3.95
N LEU A 27 -3.62 -3.91 -4.14
CA LEU A 27 -3.12 -4.31 -5.45
C LEU A 27 -3.79 -5.59 -5.97
N ASN A 28 -4.07 -6.56 -5.10
CA ASN A 28 -4.79 -7.79 -5.47
C ASN A 28 -6.25 -7.51 -5.83
N ALA A 29 -6.86 -6.46 -5.25
CA ALA A 29 -8.17 -5.95 -5.65
C ALA A 29 -8.17 -5.18 -7.00
N GLY A 30 -7.03 -5.10 -7.69
CA GLY A 30 -6.90 -4.51 -9.02
C GLY A 30 -6.68 -2.99 -9.03
N ALA A 31 -6.50 -2.35 -7.87
CA ALA A 31 -6.18 -0.92 -7.82
C ALA A 31 -4.80 -0.65 -8.44
N ARG A 32 -4.71 0.29 -9.38
CA ARG A 32 -3.46 0.66 -10.04
C ARG A 32 -3.33 2.18 -10.11
N THR A 33 -2.13 2.71 -9.91
CA THR A 33 -1.80 4.10 -10.26
C THR A 33 -1.36 4.18 -11.72
N LYS A 34 -1.31 5.40 -12.27
CA LYS A 34 -1.07 5.65 -13.70
C LYS A 34 0.19 4.97 -14.26
N ASP A 35 1.24 4.87 -13.46
CA ASP A 35 2.53 4.27 -13.81
C ASP A 35 2.49 2.74 -13.93
N ILE A 36 1.58 2.06 -13.23
CA ILE A 36 1.46 0.59 -13.21
C ILE A 36 0.14 0.06 -13.80
N ALA A 37 -0.71 0.94 -14.32
CA ALA A 37 -2.01 0.56 -14.90
C ALA A 37 -1.93 0.00 -16.32
N ALA A 38 -0.76 0.06 -16.99
CA ALA A 38 -0.56 -0.41 -18.37
C ALA A 38 -1.61 0.11 -19.37
N GLY A 39 -2.02 1.38 -19.23
CA GLY A 39 -3.04 2.01 -20.06
C GLY A 39 -4.49 1.73 -19.64
N GLY A 40 -4.71 0.89 -18.61
CA GLY A 40 -6.02 0.64 -18.01
C GLY A 40 -6.47 1.74 -17.03
N PRO A 41 -7.63 1.53 -16.37
CA PRO A 41 -8.13 2.43 -15.32
C PRO A 41 -7.06 2.65 -14.24
N SER A 42 -6.92 3.91 -13.80
CA SER A 42 -5.93 4.28 -12.80
C SER A 42 -6.49 5.23 -11.76
N LEU A 43 -5.92 5.15 -10.56
CA LEU A 43 -6.22 5.99 -9.41
C LEU A 43 -5.23 7.15 -9.33
N SER A 44 -5.68 8.24 -8.74
CA SER A 44 -4.81 9.31 -8.24
C SER A 44 -4.02 8.84 -7.01
N THR A 45 -3.00 9.62 -6.63
CA THR A 45 -2.19 9.38 -5.43
C THR A 45 -3.03 9.35 -4.16
N ILE A 46 -4.01 10.26 -4.04
CA ILE A 46 -4.88 10.36 -2.87
C ILE A 46 -5.79 9.13 -2.79
N GLU A 47 -6.46 8.78 -3.89
CA GLU A 47 -7.36 7.61 -3.92
C GLU A 47 -6.63 6.29 -3.62
N MET A 48 -5.38 6.13 -4.07
CA MET A 48 -4.56 4.97 -3.72
C MET A 48 -4.25 4.96 -2.21
N GLY A 49 -3.87 6.12 -1.65
CA GLY A 49 -3.60 6.26 -0.21
C GLY A 49 -4.83 5.94 0.65
N ASP A 50 -6.00 6.47 0.27
CA ASP A 50 -7.26 6.22 0.97
C ASP A 50 -7.64 4.73 0.97
N ARG A 51 -7.42 4.03 -0.15
CA ARG A 51 -7.64 2.58 -0.24
C ARG A 51 -6.68 1.79 0.65
N VAL A 52 -5.41 2.16 0.69
CA VAL A 52 -4.43 1.50 1.57
C VAL A 52 -4.80 1.73 3.03
N LEU A 53 -5.24 2.94 3.40
CA LEU A 53 -5.72 3.25 4.75
C LEU A 53 -6.97 2.45 5.11
N ALA A 54 -7.89 2.24 4.17
CA ALA A 54 -9.10 1.44 4.41
C ALA A 54 -8.80 -0.06 4.68
N GLU A 55 -7.71 -0.60 4.10
CA GLU A 55 -7.27 -1.98 4.32
C GLU A 55 -6.30 -2.13 5.50
N LEU A 56 -5.85 -1.04 6.12
CA LEU A 56 -4.94 -1.06 7.26
C LEU A 56 -5.71 -1.42 8.55
N LYS A 57 -5.72 -2.70 8.89
CA LYS A 57 -6.33 -3.26 10.11
C LYS A 57 -5.32 -3.40 11.22
#